data_AF-A0A7S2EVP0-F1
#
_entry.id   AF-A0A7S2EVP0-F1
#
_cell.length_a   1.000
_cell.length_b   1.000
_cell.length_c   1.000
_cell.angle_alpha   90.00
_cell.angle_beta   90.00
_cell.angle_gamma   90.00
#
_symmetry.space_group_name_H-M   'P 1'
#
loop_
_entity.id
_entity.type
_entity.pdbx_description
1 polymer ?
#
loop_
_entity_poly.entity_id
_entity_poly.type
_entity_poly.pdbx_seq_one_letter_code
_entity_poly.pdbx_strand_id
1 'polypeptide(L)'
;MFWLRPHPKMYNSVALLVLSLPCRIFRSNAYSNIYGGTLKSCSSAGMALTGYTRNGFCVDKSDDSGSHHICIDLSSATGGNFCDVTGQNDWCSSEMTCQPEENEDAAENDELCPVQNWCVCQWAFASYIEKAGGCSMIQDVVCDAINVEAVYAYQRSHQSKYVNALKCIEEKCGGLSVKYWLHSKPKSMLSVVGLLLGGVLLGIAWYMQRGPPSEKEEKLVPEHPVTAELA
;
A
#
# COMPACT_ATOMS: atom_id res chain seq x y z
N MET A 1 85.61 -31.58 -20.30
CA MET A 1 84.84 -32.47 -19.42
C MET A 1 84.40 -31.65 -18.22
N PHE A 2 83.28 -30.94 -18.32
CA PHE A 2 82.53 -30.41 -17.17
C PHE A 2 81.08 -30.23 -17.65
N TRP A 3 80.21 -31.04 -17.06
CA TRP A 3 78.77 -30.90 -17.09
C TRP A 3 78.37 -29.63 -16.34
N LEU A 4 77.31 -28.95 -16.78
CA LEU A 4 76.21 -28.49 -15.92
C LEU A 4 74.98 -28.22 -16.82
N ARG A 5 73.88 -28.93 -16.52
CA ARG A 5 72.54 -28.70 -17.06
C ARG A 5 71.81 -27.64 -16.18
N PRO A 6 70.47 -27.45 -16.29
CA PRO A 6 69.80 -26.30 -16.90
C PRO A 6 69.06 -25.44 -15.84
N HIS A 7 68.40 -24.35 -16.24
CA HIS A 7 67.27 -23.84 -15.45
C HIS A 7 66.08 -23.41 -16.33
N PRO A 8 64.83 -23.60 -15.82
CA PRO A 8 63.61 -23.54 -16.58
C PRO A 8 62.97 -22.14 -16.64
N LYS A 9 62.02 -22.05 -17.57
CA LYS A 9 61.17 -20.93 -17.97
C LYS A 9 60.53 -20.20 -16.77
N MET A 10 60.79 -18.90 -16.63
CA MET A 10 59.98 -18.01 -15.82
C MET A 10 58.69 -17.67 -16.58
N TYR A 11 57.59 -18.34 -16.22
CA TYR A 11 56.24 -17.90 -16.59
C TYR A 11 55.85 -16.73 -15.70
N ASN A 12 55.73 -15.54 -16.29
CA ASN A 12 55.17 -14.35 -15.66
C ASN A 12 53.68 -14.59 -15.40
N SER A 13 53.35 -14.99 -14.17
CA SER A 13 51.97 -15.07 -13.69
C SER A 13 51.50 -13.66 -13.33
N VAL A 14 50.87 -12.97 -14.29
CA VAL A 14 50.08 -11.77 -13.99
C VAL A 14 48.78 -12.27 -13.35
N ALA A 15 48.77 -12.31 -12.01
CA ALA A 15 47.55 -12.54 -11.24
C ALA A 15 46.64 -11.30 -11.41
N LEU A 16 45.64 -11.42 -12.27
CA LEU A 16 44.57 -10.44 -12.42
C LEU A 16 43.73 -10.45 -11.13
N LEU A 17 44.00 -9.52 -10.22
CA LEU A 17 43.14 -9.22 -9.08
C LEU A 17 41.83 -8.62 -9.62
N VAL A 18 40.84 -9.48 -9.86
CA VAL A 18 39.45 -9.05 -10.06
C VAL A 18 38.96 -8.52 -8.72
N LEU A 19 39.13 -7.22 -8.50
CA LEU A 19 38.44 -6.48 -7.46
C LEU A 19 36.94 -6.65 -7.69
N SER A 20 36.33 -7.56 -6.95
CA SER A 20 34.88 -7.69 -6.79
C SER A 20 34.35 -6.46 -6.07
N LEU A 21 34.29 -5.33 -6.77
CA LEU A 21 33.47 -4.20 -6.37
C LEU A 21 32.04 -4.72 -6.25
N PRO A 22 31.43 -4.75 -5.05
CA PRO A 22 30.02 -5.07 -4.94
C PRO A 22 29.28 -3.99 -5.73
N CYS A 23 28.79 -4.37 -6.92
CA CYS A 23 27.84 -3.59 -7.68
C CYS A 23 26.64 -3.38 -6.74
N ARG A 24 26.59 -2.21 -6.10
CA ARG A 24 25.43 -1.80 -5.32
C ARG A 24 24.32 -1.65 -6.35
N ILE A 25 23.48 -2.67 -6.46
CA ILE A 25 22.22 -2.56 -7.18
C ILE A 25 21.46 -1.43 -6.48
N PHE A 26 21.44 -0.25 -7.10
CA PHE A 26 20.55 0.82 -6.69
C PHE A 26 19.14 0.29 -6.89
N ARG A 27 18.53 -0.22 -5.82
CA ARG A 27 17.08 -0.43 -5.79
C ARG A 27 16.46 0.96 -5.82
N SER A 28 15.99 1.41 -6.98
CA SER A 28 15.00 2.49 -7.00
C SER A 28 13.81 1.98 -6.19
N ASN A 29 13.36 2.73 -5.19
CA ASN A 29 12.07 2.46 -4.57
C ASN A 29 11.01 2.73 -5.64
N ALA A 30 10.62 1.67 -6.34
CA ALA A 30 9.51 1.72 -7.27
C ALA A 30 8.24 1.85 -6.45
N TYR A 31 7.56 2.97 -6.58
CA TYR A 31 6.23 3.16 -6.02
C TYR A 31 5.22 2.29 -6.76
N SER A 32 4.16 1.89 -6.08
CA SER A 32 3.12 1.06 -6.65
C SER A 32 1.85 1.85 -6.93
N ASN A 33 1.20 1.53 -8.05
CA ASN A 33 -0.15 2.02 -8.32
C ASN A 33 -1.22 1.18 -7.60
N ILE A 34 -2.47 1.60 -7.70
CA ILE A 34 -3.62 0.92 -7.07
C ILE A 34 -3.87 -0.53 -7.55
N TYR A 35 -3.27 -0.92 -8.68
CA TYR A 35 -3.30 -2.29 -9.18
C TYR A 35 -2.12 -3.14 -8.66
N GLY A 36 -1.19 -2.54 -7.92
CA GLY A 36 0.03 -3.16 -7.41
C GLY A 36 1.14 -3.31 -8.46
N GLY A 37 0.98 -2.68 -9.62
CA GLY A 37 2.04 -2.52 -10.62
C GLY A 37 2.91 -1.30 -10.33
N THR A 38 3.89 -1.03 -11.19
CA THR A 38 4.73 0.17 -11.11
C THR A 38 3.89 1.43 -11.31
N LEU A 39 4.06 2.42 -10.43
CA LEU A 39 3.43 3.74 -10.54
C LEU A 39 3.82 4.41 -11.86
N LYS A 40 2.82 4.80 -12.65
CA LYS A 40 3.02 5.54 -13.91
C LYS A 40 3.07 7.04 -13.67
N SER A 41 3.65 7.76 -14.63
CA SER A 41 3.63 9.22 -14.61
C SER A 41 2.19 9.71 -14.73
N CYS A 42 1.87 10.77 -13.98
CA CYS A 42 0.60 11.47 -14.03
C CYS A 42 0.60 12.49 -15.17
N SER A 43 1.66 13.30 -15.30
CA SER A 43 1.88 14.21 -16.43
C SER A 43 2.71 13.57 -17.54
N SER A 44 2.48 13.98 -18.79
CA SER A 44 3.24 13.57 -19.98
C SER A 44 3.78 14.81 -20.72
N ALA A 45 4.64 14.61 -21.73
CA ALA A 45 5.12 15.70 -22.58
C ALA A 45 3.95 16.55 -23.13
N GLY A 46 4.13 17.87 -23.12
CA GLY A 46 3.07 18.84 -23.44
C GLY A 46 2.07 19.13 -22.30
N MET A 47 2.27 18.55 -21.12
CA MET A 47 1.51 18.86 -19.90
C MET A 47 2.42 19.52 -18.86
N ALA A 48 1.83 20.32 -17.98
CA ALA A 48 2.52 20.84 -16.80
C ALA A 48 3.12 19.69 -15.94
N LEU A 49 4.36 19.87 -15.48
CA LEU A 49 5.09 18.95 -14.61
C LEU A 49 4.44 18.89 -13.22
N THR A 50 3.84 17.74 -12.90
CA THR A 50 3.10 17.54 -11.66
C THR A 50 3.89 16.78 -10.57
N GLY A 51 3.21 16.47 -9.46
CA GLY A 51 3.77 15.79 -8.29
C GLY A 51 4.37 16.76 -7.27
N TYR A 52 4.32 16.39 -5.99
CA TYR A 52 4.89 17.19 -4.90
C TYR A 52 6.38 17.48 -5.12
N THR A 53 7.14 16.48 -5.58
CA THR A 53 8.57 16.62 -5.91
C THR A 53 8.84 17.08 -7.34
N ARG A 54 7.80 17.50 -8.09
CA ARG A 54 7.90 17.92 -9.51
C ARG A 54 8.70 16.94 -10.37
N ASN A 55 8.31 15.66 -10.32
CA ASN A 55 8.91 14.60 -11.13
C ASN A 55 7.90 13.92 -12.07
N GLY A 56 6.66 14.41 -12.10
CA GLY A 56 5.57 13.85 -12.89
C GLY A 56 4.79 12.73 -12.20
N PHE A 57 5.22 12.26 -11.02
CA PHE A 57 4.61 11.12 -10.32
C PHE A 57 3.94 11.53 -9.00
N CYS A 58 2.83 10.87 -8.66
CA CYS A 58 2.12 11.05 -7.39
C CYS A 58 2.75 10.23 -6.26
N VAL A 59 4.06 10.42 -6.03
CA VAL A 59 4.86 9.61 -5.09
C VAL A 59 4.52 9.89 -3.63
N ASP A 60 4.76 8.89 -2.77
CA ASP A 60 4.69 9.05 -1.32
C ASP A 60 6.06 9.50 -0.79
N LYS A 61 6.07 10.60 -0.05
CA LYS A 61 7.26 11.20 0.57
C LYS A 61 6.90 11.65 1.98
N SER A 62 7.80 11.42 2.95
CA SER A 62 7.52 11.63 4.37
C SER A 62 7.24 13.09 4.75
N ASP A 63 7.65 14.04 3.92
CA ASP A 63 7.43 15.49 4.09
C ASP A 63 6.22 16.01 3.31
N ASP A 64 5.56 15.17 2.50
CA ASP A 64 4.31 15.52 1.83
C ASP A 64 3.13 15.40 2.80
N SER A 65 2.96 16.42 3.64
CA SER A 65 1.82 16.53 4.58
C SER A 65 0.46 16.47 3.89
N GLY A 66 0.40 16.82 2.60
CA GLY A 66 -0.81 16.75 1.77
C GLY A 66 -1.07 15.36 1.19
N SER A 67 -0.05 14.49 1.09
CA SER A 67 -0.16 13.16 0.47
C SER A 67 -0.78 13.27 -0.94
N HIS A 68 -0.05 13.89 -1.87
CA HIS A 68 -0.44 14.16 -3.25
C HIS A 68 -0.44 12.88 -4.11
N HIS A 69 -1.26 11.90 -3.71
CA HIS A 69 -1.26 10.53 -4.21
C HIS A 69 -2.29 10.27 -5.30
N ILE A 70 -3.21 11.20 -5.56
CA ILE A 70 -4.29 11.01 -6.53
C ILE A 70 -3.96 11.78 -7.80
N CYS A 71 -3.86 11.09 -8.94
CA CYS A 71 -3.78 11.73 -10.25
C CYS A 71 -5.18 11.95 -10.81
N ILE A 72 -5.57 13.22 -10.98
CA ILE A 72 -6.83 13.62 -11.63
C ILE A 72 -6.56 14.15 -13.02
N ASP A 73 -7.47 13.89 -13.95
CA ASP A 73 -7.47 14.50 -15.29
C ASP A 73 -8.33 15.77 -15.25
N LEU A 74 -7.71 16.94 -15.09
CA LEU A 74 -8.44 18.20 -14.99
C LEU A 74 -9.13 18.59 -16.30
N SER A 75 -8.73 18.01 -17.44
CA SER A 75 -9.34 18.27 -18.74
C SER A 75 -10.73 17.63 -18.88
N SER A 76 -11.02 16.60 -18.06
CA SER A 76 -12.29 15.86 -18.05
C SER A 76 -13.38 16.55 -17.22
N ALA A 77 -13.80 17.76 -17.58
CA ALA A 77 -14.77 18.52 -16.78
C ALA A 77 -16.24 18.17 -17.11
N THR A 78 -16.95 17.54 -16.16
CA THR A 78 -18.41 17.29 -16.23
C THR A 78 -19.23 17.95 -15.11
N GLY A 79 -18.63 18.34 -13.97
CA GLY A 79 -19.35 18.90 -12.81
C GLY A 79 -18.69 20.10 -12.12
N GLY A 80 -17.79 20.81 -12.84
CA GLY A 80 -16.93 21.85 -12.29
C GLY A 80 -15.51 21.32 -12.07
N ASN A 81 -14.49 22.18 -12.22
CA ASN A 81 -13.12 21.73 -12.05
C ASN A 81 -12.78 21.62 -10.54
N PHE A 82 -11.74 20.84 -10.21
CA PHE A 82 -11.27 20.65 -8.84
C PHE A 82 -11.08 21.97 -8.08
N CYS A 83 -10.51 23.01 -8.71
CA CYS A 83 -10.25 24.30 -8.08
C CYS A 83 -11.55 25.00 -7.67
N ASP A 84 -12.52 25.07 -8.57
CA ASP A 84 -13.82 25.70 -8.35
C ASP A 84 -14.57 25.03 -7.19
N VAL A 85 -14.69 23.70 -7.25
CA VAL A 85 -15.46 22.94 -6.26
C VAL A 85 -14.79 22.95 -4.89
N THR A 86 -13.45 22.96 -4.85
CA THR A 86 -12.72 23.03 -3.58
C THR A 86 -12.62 24.44 -3.01
N GLY A 87 -12.86 25.48 -3.83
CA GLY A 87 -12.77 26.89 -3.45
C GLY A 87 -11.34 27.43 -3.44
N GLN A 88 -10.48 26.87 -4.30
CA GLN A 88 -9.09 27.31 -4.46
C GLN A 88 -8.98 28.36 -5.57
N ASN A 89 -7.85 29.07 -5.62
CA ASN A 89 -7.53 29.89 -6.78
C ASN A 89 -7.47 29.00 -8.04
N ASP A 90 -7.86 29.54 -9.20
CA ASP A 90 -7.93 28.78 -10.44
C ASP A 90 -6.55 28.53 -11.08
N TRP A 91 -5.71 27.79 -10.37
CA TRP A 91 -4.48 27.24 -10.94
C TRP A 91 -4.76 26.06 -11.87
N CYS A 92 -5.96 25.48 -11.83
CA CYS A 92 -6.39 24.40 -12.71
C CYS A 92 -6.38 24.82 -14.18
N SER A 93 -6.63 26.11 -14.47
CA SER A 93 -6.61 26.69 -15.81
C SER A 93 -5.29 27.41 -16.16
N SER A 94 -4.25 27.27 -15.33
CA SER A 94 -2.97 27.95 -15.53
C SER A 94 -1.98 27.13 -16.38
N GLU A 95 -0.88 27.76 -16.77
CA GLU A 95 0.27 27.09 -17.38
C GLU A 95 1.43 27.04 -16.37
N MET A 96 2.18 25.95 -16.37
CA MET A 96 3.34 25.74 -15.51
C MET A 96 4.45 25.05 -16.30
N THR A 97 5.67 24.99 -15.74
CA THR A 97 6.82 24.31 -16.35
C THR A 97 6.42 22.96 -16.94
N CYS A 98 6.76 22.74 -18.20
CA CYS A 98 6.43 21.52 -18.92
C CYS A 98 7.11 20.29 -18.29
N GLN A 99 6.42 19.15 -18.38
CA GLN A 99 7.06 17.84 -18.22
C GLN A 99 8.11 17.68 -19.32
N PRO A 100 9.38 17.39 -18.98
CA PRO A 100 10.40 17.15 -19.99
C PRO A 100 10.06 15.92 -20.83
N GLU A 101 10.51 15.93 -22.09
CA GLU A 101 10.44 14.73 -22.93
C GLU A 101 11.33 13.61 -22.37
N GLU A 102 11.10 12.37 -22.83
CA GLU A 102 11.91 11.25 -22.39
C GLU A 102 13.40 11.51 -22.75
N ASN A 103 14.27 11.52 -21.73
CA ASN A 103 15.71 11.79 -21.80
C ASN A 103 16.14 13.27 -21.83
N GLU A 104 15.23 14.20 -21.53
CA GLU A 104 15.57 15.61 -21.31
C GLU A 104 15.60 15.95 -19.82
N ASP A 105 16.56 16.80 -19.42
CA ASP A 105 16.65 17.27 -18.06
C ASP A 105 15.59 18.35 -17.80
N ALA A 106 14.74 18.13 -16.79
CA ALA A 106 13.70 19.08 -16.37
C ALA A 106 14.24 20.48 -16.00
N ALA A 107 15.54 20.61 -15.78
CA ALA A 107 16.18 21.82 -15.29
C ALA A 107 16.44 22.87 -16.38
N GLU A 108 16.33 22.54 -17.67
CA GLU A 108 16.65 23.46 -18.77
C GLU A 108 15.44 23.93 -19.60
N ASN A 109 14.22 23.50 -19.26
CA ASN A 109 13.03 23.89 -20.01
C ASN A 109 12.23 25.00 -19.31
N ASP A 110 12.29 26.22 -19.85
CA ASP A 110 11.47 27.38 -19.44
C ASP A 110 10.08 27.40 -20.12
N GLU A 111 9.76 26.40 -20.95
CA GLU A 111 8.45 26.26 -21.59
C GLU A 111 7.34 26.04 -20.57
N LEU A 112 6.22 26.71 -20.79
CA LEU A 112 5.01 26.57 -19.98
C LEU A 112 3.99 25.73 -20.75
N CYS A 113 3.47 24.72 -20.07
CA CYS A 113 2.45 23.81 -20.57
C CYS A 113 1.17 23.95 -19.75
N PRO A 114 0.00 23.67 -20.36
CA PRO A 114 -1.27 23.70 -19.65
C PRO A 114 -1.32 22.63 -18.55
N VAL A 115 -1.96 22.99 -17.43
CA VAL A 115 -2.31 22.04 -16.38
C VAL A 115 -3.43 21.13 -16.87
N GLN A 116 -3.13 19.84 -17.00
CA GLN A 116 -4.09 18.82 -17.46
C GLN A 116 -4.18 17.71 -16.40
N ASN A 117 -3.23 16.77 -16.38
CA ASN A 117 -3.17 15.77 -15.32
C ASN A 117 -2.42 16.32 -14.12
N TRP A 118 -2.98 16.16 -12.91
CA TRP A 118 -2.36 16.71 -11.71
C TRP A 118 -2.47 15.79 -10.49
N CYS A 119 -1.36 15.70 -9.74
CA CYS A 119 -1.32 15.03 -8.45
C CYS A 119 -1.92 15.94 -7.38
N VAL A 120 -3.06 15.57 -6.82
CA VAL A 120 -3.74 16.29 -5.75
C VAL A 120 -3.67 15.53 -4.43
N CYS A 121 -3.73 16.30 -3.34
CA CYS A 121 -3.87 15.81 -1.98
C CYS A 121 -5.07 14.85 -1.89
N GLN A 122 -4.84 13.64 -1.34
CA GLN A 122 -5.90 12.64 -1.18
C GLN A 122 -7.06 13.15 -0.31
N TRP A 123 -6.78 13.96 0.72
CA TRP A 123 -7.83 14.52 1.58
C TRP A 123 -8.66 15.59 0.85
N ALA A 124 -8.01 16.36 -0.02
CA ALA A 124 -8.68 17.33 -0.88
C ALA A 124 -9.54 16.62 -1.93
N PHE A 125 -9.07 15.51 -2.50
CA PHE A 125 -9.86 14.67 -3.41
C PHE A 125 -11.12 14.12 -2.75
N ALA A 126 -11.03 13.60 -1.51
CA ALA A 126 -12.22 13.16 -0.78
C ALA A 126 -13.23 14.30 -0.53
N SER A 127 -12.71 15.50 -0.23
CA SER A 127 -13.53 16.70 -0.04
C SER A 127 -14.13 17.20 -1.36
N TYR A 128 -13.41 17.05 -2.47
CA TYR A 128 -13.89 17.37 -3.81
C TYR A 128 -15.11 16.54 -4.18
N ILE A 129 -15.05 15.21 -3.99
CA ILE A 129 -16.18 14.30 -4.23
C ILE A 129 -17.41 14.71 -3.42
N GLU A 130 -17.24 15.00 -2.13
CA GLU A 130 -18.34 15.38 -1.23
C GLU A 130 -18.99 16.69 -1.69
N LYS A 131 -18.18 17.72 -1.99
CA LYS A 131 -18.66 19.02 -2.43
C LYS A 131 -19.28 19.00 -3.83
N ALA A 132 -18.77 18.17 -4.73
CA ALA A 132 -19.31 17.98 -6.08
C ALA A 132 -20.67 17.26 -6.07
N GLY A 133 -21.05 16.62 -4.96
CA GLY A 133 -22.29 15.85 -4.85
C GLY A 133 -22.17 14.39 -5.26
N GLY A 134 -20.94 13.86 -5.39
CA GLY A 134 -20.68 12.44 -5.62
C GLY A 134 -19.64 12.15 -6.70
N CYS A 135 -19.29 10.87 -6.85
CA CYS A 135 -18.22 10.41 -7.75
C CYS A 135 -18.49 10.71 -9.23
N SER A 136 -19.75 10.69 -9.66
CA SER A 136 -20.14 10.98 -11.04
C SER A 136 -20.02 12.46 -11.41
N MET A 137 -19.85 13.33 -10.42
CA MET A 137 -19.79 14.78 -10.59
C MET A 137 -18.36 15.33 -10.62
N ILE A 138 -17.36 14.46 -10.43
CA ILE A 138 -15.96 14.85 -10.47
C ILE A 138 -15.29 14.44 -11.77
N GLN A 139 -14.20 15.13 -12.08
CA GLN A 139 -13.26 14.76 -13.13
C GLN A 139 -12.79 13.31 -13.02
N ASP A 140 -12.37 12.75 -14.15
CA ASP A 140 -11.75 11.44 -14.23
C ASP A 140 -10.40 11.38 -13.53
N VAL A 141 -9.96 10.16 -13.28
CA VAL A 141 -8.72 9.86 -12.56
C VAL A 141 -7.85 8.95 -13.43
N VAL A 142 -6.54 9.14 -13.34
CA VAL A 142 -5.57 8.34 -14.11
C VAL A 142 -5.12 7.18 -13.23
N CYS A 143 -5.85 6.07 -13.28
CA CYS A 143 -5.75 4.97 -12.33
C CYS A 143 -4.33 4.39 -12.15
N ASP A 144 -3.58 4.21 -13.24
CA ASP A 144 -2.20 3.69 -13.18
C ASP A 144 -1.18 4.67 -12.55
N ALA A 145 -1.58 5.94 -12.37
CA ALA A 145 -0.80 7.00 -11.75
C ALA A 145 -1.30 7.38 -10.34
N ILE A 146 -2.32 6.69 -9.81
CA ILE A 146 -2.73 6.81 -8.41
C ILE A 146 -1.84 5.93 -7.56
N ASN A 147 -1.22 6.50 -6.53
CA ASN A 147 -0.38 5.78 -5.60
C ASN A 147 -1.22 4.97 -4.60
N VAL A 148 -0.83 3.72 -4.38
CA VAL A 148 -1.53 2.78 -3.49
C VAL A 148 -1.64 3.28 -2.04
N GLU A 149 -0.76 4.17 -1.59
CA GLU A 149 -0.83 4.73 -0.24
C GLU A 149 -2.15 5.48 0.02
N ALA A 150 -2.77 6.08 -1.00
CA ALA A 150 -4.11 6.67 -0.87
C ALA A 150 -5.18 5.63 -0.51
N VAL A 151 -5.13 4.45 -1.15
CA VAL A 151 -6.03 3.34 -0.86
C VAL A 151 -5.89 2.91 0.59
N TYR A 152 -4.66 2.71 1.07
CA TYR A 152 -4.43 2.30 2.44
C TYR A 152 -4.87 3.36 3.45
N ALA A 153 -4.68 4.63 3.14
CA ALA A 153 -5.12 5.72 4.01
C ALA A 153 -6.65 5.77 4.13
N TYR A 154 -7.39 5.61 3.03
CA TYR A 154 -8.85 5.55 3.07
C TYR A 154 -9.37 4.29 3.77
N GLN A 155 -8.77 3.13 3.54
CA GLN A 155 -9.14 1.87 4.19
C GLN A 155 -9.01 1.90 5.71
N ARG A 156 -8.03 2.66 6.24
CA ARG A 156 -7.83 2.82 7.69
C ARG A 156 -8.79 3.81 8.33
N SER A 157 -9.59 4.51 7.55
CA SER A 157 -10.53 5.49 8.06
C SER A 157 -11.95 4.95 8.14
N HIS A 158 -12.72 5.51 9.07
CA HIS A 158 -14.15 5.22 9.25
C HIS A 158 -15.04 6.41 8.89
N GLN A 159 -14.47 7.53 8.44
CA GLN A 159 -15.27 8.69 8.02
C GLN A 159 -15.87 8.43 6.63
N SER A 160 -17.17 8.71 6.49
CA SER A 160 -17.94 8.49 5.27
C SER A 160 -17.27 9.07 4.03
N LYS A 161 -16.73 10.29 4.10
CA LYS A 161 -16.06 10.93 2.95
C LYS A 161 -14.87 10.14 2.40
N TYR A 162 -14.08 9.48 3.26
CA TYR A 162 -12.93 8.68 2.80
C TYR A 162 -13.36 7.31 2.29
N VAL A 163 -14.40 6.73 2.89
CA VAL A 163 -15.05 5.52 2.36
C VAL A 163 -15.61 5.79 0.96
N ASN A 164 -16.27 6.94 0.77
CA ASN A 164 -16.80 7.37 -0.52
C ASN A 164 -15.68 7.64 -1.54
N ALA A 165 -14.56 8.22 -1.10
CA ALA A 165 -13.40 8.43 -1.97
C ALA A 165 -12.78 7.11 -2.45
N LEU A 166 -12.62 6.13 -1.57
CA LEU A 166 -12.17 4.79 -1.94
C LEU A 166 -13.10 4.13 -2.95
N LYS A 167 -14.41 4.17 -2.67
CA LYS A 167 -15.43 3.63 -3.58
C LYS A 167 -15.40 4.33 -4.93
N CYS A 168 -15.18 5.64 -4.96
CA CYS A 168 -15.09 6.38 -6.22
C CYS A 168 -13.88 5.95 -7.07
N ILE A 169 -12.73 5.70 -6.44
CA ILE A 169 -11.57 5.13 -7.14
C ILE A 169 -11.90 3.73 -7.67
N GLU A 170 -12.55 2.88 -6.87
CA GLU A 170 -13.00 1.56 -7.31
C GLU A 170 -13.94 1.63 -8.51
N GLU A 171 -14.91 2.54 -8.49
CA GLU A 171 -15.89 2.75 -9.56
C GLU A 171 -15.22 3.26 -10.84
N LYS A 172 -14.36 4.29 -10.77
CA LYS A 172 -13.68 4.85 -11.94
C LYS A 172 -12.60 3.93 -12.53
N CYS A 173 -11.95 3.11 -11.70
CA CYS A 173 -10.83 2.27 -12.10
C CYS A 173 -11.21 0.80 -12.36
N GLY A 174 -12.48 0.43 -12.25
CA GLY A 174 -12.91 -0.95 -12.46
C GLY A 174 -12.40 -1.93 -11.38
N GLY A 175 -12.12 -1.42 -10.17
CA GLY A 175 -11.68 -2.18 -9.01
C GLY A 175 -10.21 -1.96 -8.61
N LEU A 176 -9.85 -2.53 -7.47
CA LEU A 176 -8.50 -2.52 -6.90
C LEU A 176 -7.89 -3.92 -6.97
N SER A 177 -6.56 -4.03 -6.95
CA SER A 177 -5.93 -5.35 -6.96
C SER A 177 -6.33 -6.21 -5.75
N VAL A 178 -6.76 -7.44 -6.03
CA VAL A 178 -7.28 -8.43 -5.06
C VAL A 178 -6.30 -8.73 -3.92
N LYS A 179 -4.99 -8.51 -4.12
CA LYS A 179 -3.97 -8.69 -3.07
C LYS A 179 -4.20 -7.80 -1.84
N TYR A 180 -4.81 -6.64 -2.02
CA TYR A 180 -4.98 -5.65 -0.94
C TYR A 180 -6.18 -5.93 -0.04
N TRP A 181 -7.25 -6.51 -0.58
CA TRP A 181 -8.42 -6.95 0.20
C TRP A 181 -8.09 -8.01 1.26
N LEU A 182 -7.11 -8.89 0.98
CA LEU A 182 -6.71 -9.97 1.90
C LEU A 182 -5.87 -9.49 3.10
N HIS A 183 -5.18 -8.36 3.00
CA HIS A 183 -4.34 -7.84 4.09
C HIS A 183 -5.06 -6.92 5.08
N SER A 184 -6.30 -6.50 4.76
CA SER A 184 -7.13 -5.64 5.63
C SER A 184 -7.94 -6.43 6.68
N LYS A 185 -7.99 -7.77 6.61
CA LYS A 185 -8.59 -8.53 7.70
C LYS A 185 -7.67 -8.46 8.93
N PRO A 186 -8.15 -7.96 10.08
CA PRO A 186 -7.33 -7.91 11.28
C PRO A 186 -6.88 -9.34 11.62
N LYS A 187 -5.57 -9.52 11.84
CA LYS A 187 -4.96 -10.78 12.34
C LYS A 187 -5.53 -11.24 13.70
N SER A 188 -6.48 -10.50 14.26
CA SER A 188 -7.15 -10.73 15.54
C SER A 188 -7.92 -12.06 15.61
N MET A 189 -8.36 -12.66 14.50
CA MET A 189 -9.21 -13.85 14.59
C MET A 189 -8.41 -15.16 14.73
N LEU A 190 -7.14 -15.19 14.31
CA LEU A 190 -6.29 -16.38 14.42
C LEU A 190 -5.65 -16.56 15.81
N SER A 191 -5.49 -15.48 16.59
CA SER A 191 -4.98 -15.60 17.97
C SER A 191 -6.00 -16.21 18.94
N VAL A 192 -7.30 -15.98 18.75
CA VAL A 192 -8.32 -16.51 19.67
C VAL A 192 -8.48 -18.02 19.50
N VAL A 193 -8.42 -18.53 18.26
CA VAL A 193 -8.49 -19.97 18.00
C VAL A 193 -7.23 -20.69 18.49
N GLY A 194 -6.04 -20.07 18.34
CA GLY A 194 -4.79 -20.62 18.87
C GLY A 194 -4.76 -20.69 20.40
N LEU A 195 -5.31 -19.68 21.10
CA LEU A 195 -5.41 -19.68 22.57
C LEU A 195 -6.43 -20.71 23.08
N LEU A 196 -7.56 -20.89 22.39
CA LEU A 196 -8.56 -21.90 22.76
C LEU A 196 -8.05 -23.33 22.55
N LEU A 197 -7.40 -23.61 21.42
CA LEU A 197 -6.82 -24.94 21.15
C LEU A 197 -5.62 -25.24 22.06
N GLY A 198 -4.76 -24.25 22.34
CA GLY A 198 -3.66 -24.39 23.28
C GLY A 198 -4.13 -24.67 24.71
N GLY A 199 -5.19 -23.98 25.16
CA GLY A 199 -5.80 -24.21 26.48
C GLY A 199 -6.39 -25.61 26.63
N VAL A 200 -7.10 -26.11 25.60
CA VAL A 200 -7.69 -27.46 25.60
C VAL A 200 -6.61 -28.54 25.65
N LEU A 201 -5.54 -28.41 24.87
CA LEU A 201 -4.45 -29.39 24.85
C LEU A 201 -3.69 -29.43 26.19
N LEU A 202 -3.44 -28.29 26.82
CA LEU A 202 -2.84 -28.22 28.16
C LEU A 202 -3.76 -28.82 29.23
N GLY A 203 -5.08 -28.60 29.13
CA GLY A 203 -6.07 -29.20 30.02
C GLY A 203 -6.11 -30.73 29.93
N ILE A 204 -6.09 -31.28 28.71
CA ILE A 204 -6.04 -32.74 28.49
C ILE A 204 -4.73 -33.33 29.02
N ALA A 205 -3.58 -32.69 28.74
CA ALA A 205 -2.28 -33.16 29.24
C ALA A 205 -2.23 -33.18 30.78
N TRP A 206 -2.76 -32.14 31.43
CA TRP A 206 -2.86 -32.08 32.89
C TRP A 206 -3.80 -33.16 33.46
N TYR A 207 -4.94 -33.40 32.81
CA TYR A 207 -5.89 -34.46 33.20
C TYR A 207 -5.26 -35.85 33.09
N MET A 208 -4.53 -36.12 32.01
CA MET A 208 -3.83 -37.40 31.83
C MET A 208 -2.68 -37.61 32.84
N GLN A 209 -2.05 -36.54 33.33
CA GLN A 209 -0.99 -36.65 34.34
C GLN A 209 -1.51 -36.89 35.77
N ARG A 210 -2.71 -36.41 36.12
CA ARG A 210 -3.23 -36.55 37.49
C ARG A 210 -3.96 -37.87 37.76
N GLY A 211 -4.32 -38.61 36.71
CA GLY A 211 -5.10 -39.83 36.84
C GLY A 211 -6.52 -39.57 37.38
N PRO A 212 -7.47 -40.50 37.16
CA PRO A 212 -8.80 -40.37 37.73
C PRO A 212 -8.71 -40.38 39.26
N PRO A 213 -9.47 -39.52 39.97
CA PRO A 213 -9.55 -39.58 41.42
C PRO A 213 -10.07 -40.96 41.82
N SER A 214 -9.34 -41.62 42.73
CA SER A 214 -9.75 -42.93 43.25
C SER A 214 -11.11 -42.78 43.95
N GLU A 215 -12.09 -43.52 43.45
CA GLU A 215 -13.43 -43.64 44.01
C GLU A 215 -13.31 -44.03 45.50
N LYS A 216 -13.65 -43.11 46.40
CA LYS A 216 -13.83 -43.46 47.81
C LYS A 216 -15.21 -44.08 47.92
N GLU A 217 -15.25 -45.36 48.29
CA GLU A 217 -16.48 -46.11 48.60
C GLU A 217 -17.41 -45.28 49.49
N GLU A 218 -18.51 -44.83 48.90
CA GLU A 218 -19.62 -44.23 49.61
C GLU A 218 -20.40 -45.36 50.29
N LYS A 219 -20.27 -45.44 51.62
CA LYS A 219 -20.99 -46.43 52.42
C LYS A 219 -22.50 -46.17 52.30
N LEU A 220 -23.19 -47.17 51.75
CA LEU A 220 -24.64 -47.30 51.75
C LEU A 220 -25.20 -47.09 53.16
N VAL A 221 -26.02 -46.05 53.33
CA VAL A 221 -26.89 -45.87 54.49
C VAL A 221 -28.25 -46.49 54.14
N PRO A 222 -28.80 -47.41 54.97
CA PRO A 222 -30.05 -48.08 54.65
C PRO A 222 -31.26 -47.15 54.76
N GLU A 223 -32.20 -47.36 53.85
CA GLU A 223 -33.46 -46.66 53.70
C GLU A 223 -34.38 -46.79 54.92
N HIS A 224 -34.99 -45.69 55.32
CA HIS A 224 -36.24 -45.69 56.08
C HIS A 224 -37.41 -45.39 55.14
N PRO A 225 -38.45 -46.24 55.09
CA PRO A 225 -39.69 -45.88 54.44
C PRO A 225 -40.50 -45.00 55.40
N VAL A 226 -41.37 -44.13 54.89
CA VAL A 226 -42.70 -43.84 55.46
C VAL A 226 -43.45 -42.83 54.58
N THR A 227 -44.48 -43.38 53.92
CA THR A 227 -45.84 -42.89 53.65
C THR A 227 -46.08 -41.58 52.88
N ALA A 228 -46.79 -41.77 51.78
CA ALA A 228 -47.64 -40.79 51.12
C ALA A 228 -48.82 -40.39 52.01
N GLU A 229 -49.19 -39.11 51.97
CA GLU A 229 -50.56 -38.68 52.24
C GLU A 229 -50.97 -37.60 51.23
N LEU A 230 -52.16 -37.81 50.66
CA LEU A 230 -52.86 -37.00 49.68
C LEU A 230 -53.57 -35.83 50.37
N ALA A 231 -53.48 -34.62 49.80
CA ALA A 231 -54.56 -33.65 49.69
C ALA A 231 -54.16 -32.55 48.69
#